data_AF-W1YEC5-F1
#
_entry.id   AF-W1YEC5-F1
#
_cell.length_a   1.000
_cell.length_b   1.000
_cell.length_c   1.000
_cell.angle_alpha   90.00
_cell.angle_beta   90.00
_cell.angle_gamma   90.00
#
_symmetry.space_group_name_H-M   'P 1'
#
loop_
_entity.id
_entity.type
_entity.pdbx_description
1 polymer ?
#
loop_
_entity_poly.entity_id
_entity_poly.type
_entity_poly.pdbx_seq_one_letter_code
_entity_poly.pdbx_strand_id
1 'polypeptide(L)'
;IISHGMPFPQNAQTAIEVEETIRKQGAVPATIAIIGGVMKVGLSKEEIELLGREGHNVTKVSRRDLPFVVAAGKNGATTVASTMIIA
;
A
#
# COMPACT_ATOMS: atom_id res chain seq x y z
N ILE A 1 2.28 -5.26 -3.18
CA ILE A 1 1.72 -5.82 -4.43
C ILE A 1 1.49 -4.69 -5.44
N ILE A 2 0.77 -3.62 -5.05
CA ILE A 2 0.46 -2.45 -5.90
C ILE A 2 1.70 -1.89 -6.60
N SER A 3 2.68 -1.35 -5.86
CA SER A 3 3.77 -0.59 -6.50
C SER A 3 4.85 -1.44 -7.21
N HIS A 4 4.90 -2.76 -6.99
CA HIS A 4 6.04 -3.61 -7.40
C HIS A 4 5.64 -4.95 -8.04
N GLY A 5 4.35 -5.27 -8.11
CA GLY A 5 3.87 -6.58 -8.54
C GLY A 5 3.33 -6.61 -9.97
N MET A 6 2.82 -5.47 -10.46
CA MET A 6 2.14 -5.34 -11.75
C MET A 6 2.40 -3.94 -12.34
N PRO A 7 2.32 -3.76 -13.66
CA PRO A 7 2.43 -2.44 -14.27
C PRO A 7 1.21 -1.57 -13.97
N PHE A 8 1.39 -0.25 -14.01
CA PHE A 8 0.28 0.70 -14.01
C PHE A 8 -0.44 0.67 -15.39
N PRO A 9 -1.79 0.72 -15.45
CA PRO A 9 -2.75 0.92 -14.36
C PRO A 9 -3.24 -0.38 -13.68
N GLN A 10 -2.84 -1.54 -14.20
CA GLN A 10 -3.32 -2.85 -13.74
C GLN A 10 -3.11 -3.06 -12.24
N ASN A 11 -2.01 -2.57 -11.68
CA ASN A 11 -1.73 -2.66 -10.27
C ASN A 11 -2.78 -2.01 -9.35
N ALA A 12 -3.16 -0.77 -9.62
CA ALA A 12 -4.15 -0.02 -8.86
C ALA A 12 -5.54 -0.60 -9.08
N GLN A 13 -5.88 -0.89 -10.35
CA GLN A 13 -7.14 -1.53 -10.72
C GLN A 13 -7.34 -2.84 -9.95
N THR A 14 -6.34 -3.73 -9.97
CA THR A 14 -6.41 -5.03 -9.28
C THR A 14 -6.60 -4.84 -7.78
N ALA A 15 -5.94 -3.88 -7.15
CA ALA A 15 -6.12 -3.63 -5.72
C ALA A 15 -7.54 -3.16 -5.38
N ILE A 16 -8.10 -2.26 -6.19
CA ILE A 16 -9.49 -1.79 -6.03
C ILE A 16 -10.47 -2.96 -6.22
N GLU A 17 -10.30 -3.78 -7.25
CA GLU A 17 -11.15 -4.95 -7.52
C GLU A 17 -11.10 -5.98 -6.38
N VAL A 18 -9.93 -6.17 -5.77
CA VAL A 18 -9.77 -7.02 -4.58
C VAL A 18 -10.52 -6.43 -3.39
N GLU A 19 -10.40 -5.13 -3.12
CA GLU A 19 -11.15 -4.49 -2.04
C GLU A 19 -12.67 -4.59 -2.24
N GLU A 20 -13.15 -4.36 -3.46
CA GLU A 20 -14.56 -4.53 -3.80
C GLU A 20 -15.04 -5.96 -3.58
N THR A 21 -14.22 -6.94 -3.96
CA THR A 21 -14.52 -8.36 -3.74
C THR A 21 -14.64 -8.67 -2.25
N ILE A 22 -13.71 -8.18 -1.42
CA ILE A 22 -13.75 -8.34 0.05
C ILE A 22 -15.03 -7.71 0.63
N ARG A 23 -15.40 -6.50 0.19
CA ARG A 23 -16.64 -5.83 0.62
C ARG A 23 -17.89 -6.63 0.25
N LYS A 24 -17.95 -7.20 -0.95
CA LYS A 24 -19.06 -8.07 -1.41
C LYS A 24 -19.23 -9.31 -0.53
N GLN A 25 -18.16 -9.78 0.12
CA GLN A 25 -18.19 -10.89 1.07
C GLN A 25 -18.49 -10.46 2.52
N GLY A 26 -18.83 -9.19 2.75
CA GLY A 26 -19.22 -8.69 4.08
C GLY A 26 -18.05 -8.31 4.99
N ALA A 27 -16.82 -8.29 4.48
CA ALA A 27 -15.64 -7.87 5.23
C ALA A 27 -15.21 -6.44 4.89
N VAL A 28 -14.45 -5.81 5.79
CA VAL A 28 -13.87 -4.48 5.57
C VAL A 28 -12.41 -4.64 5.10
N PRO A 29 -12.08 -4.30 3.83
CA PRO A 29 -10.70 -4.30 3.40
C PRO A 29 -9.93 -3.15 4.04
N ALA A 30 -8.67 -3.40 4.38
CA ALA A 30 -7.77 -2.41 4.95
C ALA A 30 -6.39 -2.51 4.28
N THR A 31 -6.27 -1.95 3.06
CA THR A 31 -4.95 -1.86 2.41
C THR A 31 -4.01 -1.02 3.27
N ILE A 32 -2.78 -1.50 3.49
CA ILE A 32 -1.78 -0.86 4.35
C ILE A 32 -0.61 -0.36 3.52
N ALA A 33 -0.18 0.89 3.76
CA ALA A 33 1.04 1.48 3.21
C ALA A 33 1.52 2.65 4.07
N ILE A 34 2.67 3.23 3.72
CA ILE A 34 3.11 4.51 4.25
C ILE A 34 2.83 5.58 3.18
N ILE A 35 2.12 6.64 3.56
CA ILE A 35 1.82 7.79 2.70
C ILE A 35 2.40 9.04 3.35
N GLY A 36 3.40 9.67 2.72
CA GLY A 36 4.05 10.87 3.24
C GLY A 36 4.63 10.68 4.65
N GLY A 37 5.21 9.50 4.95
CA GLY A 37 5.72 9.15 6.27
C GLY A 37 4.66 8.68 7.28
N VAL A 38 3.38 8.69 6.95
CA VAL A 38 2.31 8.20 7.85
C VAL A 38 1.97 6.75 7.51
N MET A 39 2.09 5.85 8.48
CA MET A 39 1.57 4.48 8.36
C MET A 39 0.04 4.52 8.36
N LYS A 40 -0.58 4.17 7.23
CA LYS A 40 -2.03 4.19 7.05
C LYS A 40 -2.58 2.76 6.92
N VAL A 41 -3.71 2.53 7.58
CA VAL A 41 -4.48 1.29 7.53
C VAL A 41 -5.86 1.61 6.95
N GLY A 42 -6.13 1.08 5.76
CA GLY A 42 -7.27 1.50 4.94
C GLY A 42 -6.91 2.72 4.10
N LEU A 43 -6.34 2.48 2.92
CA LEU A 43 -6.05 3.53 1.96
C LEU A 43 -7.31 4.00 1.24
N SER A 44 -7.32 5.26 0.82
CA SER A 44 -8.32 5.75 -0.15
C SER A 44 -8.01 5.22 -1.56
N LYS A 45 -8.99 5.33 -2.47
CA LYS A 45 -8.79 4.98 -3.88
C LYS A 45 -7.67 5.81 -4.51
N GLU A 46 -7.62 7.10 -4.19
CA GLU A 46 -6.62 8.05 -4.67
C GLU A 46 -5.22 7.68 -4.18
N GLU A 47 -5.10 7.19 -2.95
CA GLU A 47 -3.83 6.72 -2.39
C GLU A 47 -3.36 5.40 -3.02
N ILE A 48 -4.30 4.48 -3.33
CA ILE A 48 -3.99 3.28 -4.10
C ILE A 48 -3.50 3.66 -5.51
N GLU A 49 -4.17 4.60 -6.17
CA GLU A 49 -3.74 5.11 -7.48
C GLU A 49 -2.39 5.80 -7.43
N LEU A 50 -2.11 6.61 -6.40
CA LEU A 50 -0.81 7.23 -6.16
C LEU A 50 0.30 6.18 -6.11
N LEU A 51 0.13 5.14 -5.28
CA LEU A 51 1.09 4.05 -5.14
C LEU A 51 1.27 3.26 -6.45
N GLY A 52 0.19 3.12 -7.22
CA GLY A 52 0.22 2.46 -8.52
C GLY A 52 0.99 3.25 -9.58
N ARG A 53 0.76 4.57 -9.65
CA ARG A 53 1.42 5.50 -10.58
C ARG A 53 2.90 5.67 -10.27
N GLU A 54 3.25 5.84 -8.99
CA GLU A 54 4.64 5.98 -8.57
C GLU A 54 5.43 4.67 -8.74
N GLY A 55 4.77 3.52 -8.62
CA GLY A 55 5.35 2.22 -8.92
C GLY A 55 6.68 1.98 -8.19
N HIS A 56 7.72 1.63 -8.93
CA HIS A 56 9.06 1.36 -8.38
C HIS A 56 9.74 2.56 -7.70
N ASN A 57 9.21 3.78 -7.83
CA ASN A 57 9.71 4.93 -7.07
C ASN A 57 9.27 4.90 -5.59
N VAL A 58 8.21 4.16 -5.27
CA VAL A 58 7.78 3.95 -3.88
C VAL A 58 8.78 3.03 -3.20
N THR A 59 9.25 3.38 -2.01
CA THR A 59 10.20 2.52 -1.28
C THR A 59 9.52 1.20 -0.90
N LYS A 60 10.15 0.06 -1.18
CA LYS A 60 9.67 -1.24 -0.69
C LYS A 60 10.11 -1.43 0.76
N VAL A 61 9.15 -1.56 1.68
CA VAL A 61 9.41 -1.44 3.12
C VAL A 61 9.23 -2.77 3.84
N SER A 62 10.33 -3.32 4.37
CA SER A 62 10.34 -4.37 5.40
C SER A 62 10.45 -3.77 6.81
N ARG A 63 10.37 -4.60 7.85
CA ARG A 63 10.25 -4.18 9.26
C ARG A 63 11.31 -3.15 9.67
N ARG A 64 12.57 -3.39 9.27
CA ARG A 64 13.72 -2.54 9.60
C ARG A 64 13.68 -1.18 8.91
N ASP A 65 12.94 -1.07 7.80
CA ASP A 65 12.91 0.12 6.96
C ASP A 65 11.85 1.13 7.46
N LEU A 66 10.88 0.66 8.29
CA LEU A 66 9.78 1.47 8.81
C LEU A 66 10.23 2.79 9.46
N PRO A 67 11.19 2.82 10.42
CA PRO A 67 11.56 4.06 11.09
C PRO A 67 12.17 5.07 10.12
N PHE A 68 12.97 4.60 9.16
CA PHE A 68 13.61 5.46 8.17
C PHE A 68 12.59 6.08 7.21
N VAL A 69 11.66 5.29 6.68
CA VAL A 69 10.67 5.78 5.71
C VAL A 69 9.67 6.74 6.36
N VAL A 70 9.24 6.44 7.59
CA VAL A 70 8.37 7.30 8.39
C VAL A 70 9.06 8.64 8.69
N ALA A 71 10.27 8.61 9.25
CA ALA A 71 11.00 9.82 9.60
C ALA A 71 11.36 10.67 8.38
N ALA A 72 11.60 10.06 7.22
CA ALA A 72 11.90 10.75 5.98
C ALA A 72 10.66 11.33 5.27
N GLY A 73 9.45 11.14 5.79
CA GLY A 73 8.22 11.65 5.14
C GLY A 73 7.93 11.00 3.79
N LYS A 74 8.42 9.77 3.54
CA LYS A 74 8.36 9.11 2.23
C LYS A 74 7.16 8.18 2.10
N ASN A 75 6.78 7.91 0.85
CA ASN A 75 5.84 6.83 0.52
C ASN A 75 6.54 5.47 0.62
N GLY A 76 5.80 4.47 1.13
CA GLY A 76 6.32 3.13 1.40
C GLY A 76 5.31 2.03 1.09
N ALA A 77 5.68 1.14 0.17
CA ALA A 77 4.93 -0.08 -0.14
C ALA A 77 5.37 -1.19 0.81
N THR A 78 4.51 -1.56 1.76
CA THR A 78 4.85 -2.57 2.77
C THR A 78 4.98 -3.96 2.14
N THR A 79 5.98 -4.70 2.63
CA THR A 79 6.05 -6.16 2.47
C THR A 79 5.13 -6.84 3.48
N VAL A 80 4.94 -8.15 3.34
CA VAL A 80 4.19 -8.96 4.34
C VAL A 80 4.69 -8.70 5.77
N ALA A 81 6.01 -8.67 5.97
CA ALA A 81 6.60 -8.50 7.30
C ALA A 81 6.23 -7.16 7.96
N SER A 82 6.14 -6.08 7.17
CA SER A 82 5.73 -4.76 7.68
C SER A 82 4.22 -4.66 7.85
N THR A 83 3.45 -5.21 6.90
CA THR A 83 1.99 -5.26 6.99
C THR A 83 1.55 -5.95 8.28
N MET A 84 2.15 -7.09 8.63
CA MET A 84 1.79 -7.85 9.84
C MET A 84 2.19 -7.18 11.16
N ILE A 85 3.07 -6.17 11.16
CA ILE A 85 3.33 -5.38 12.36
C ILE A 85 2.26 -4.30 12.55
N ILE A 86 1.75 -3.76 11.44
CA ILE A 86 0.83 -2.63 11.44
C ILE A 86 -0.62 -3.12 11.64
N ALA A 87 -0.97 -4.30 11.12
CA ALA A 87 -2.28 -4.94 11.24
C ALA A 87 -2.51 -5.52 12.64
#